data_AF-A0A659PWX8-F1
#
_entry.id   AF-A0A659PWX8-F1
#
_cell.length_a   1.000
_cell.length_b   1.000
_cell.length_c   1.000
_cell.angle_alpha   90.00
_cell.angle_beta   90.00
_cell.angle_gamma   90.00
#
_symmetry.space_group_name_H-M   'P 1'
#
loop_
_entity.id
_entity.type
_entity.pdbx_description
1 polymer ?
#
loop_
_entity_poly.entity_id
_entity_poly.type
_entity_poly.pdbx_seq_one_letter_code
_entity_poly.pdbx_strand_id
1 'polypeptide(L)'
;MKLAAFALTLIPGIAIASSWTSPGFPTFSTQETGRFTSHAALTKGTRALTLHIDQQCWQPSGAIKLNQMLSLKPCEGAPPQWRLFKDGDYTITVDTRSGTPPLLLSIKTEPERTAQLAYQCPVWDGSPLTLDVRQTFPEGTVVRDYYSGQTDTVQNGQITLQPADSHGLLLLERAETHASAPFNWRNATG
;
A
#
# COMPACT_ATOMS: atom_id res chain seq x y z
N MET A 1 -50.74 27.72 58.65
CA MET A 1 -50.62 27.77 57.17
C MET A 1 -49.16 27.48 56.83
N LYS A 2 -48.86 26.42 56.08
CA LYS A 2 -47.47 25.99 55.79
C LYS A 2 -47.34 25.91 54.27
N LEU A 3 -46.66 26.89 53.68
CA LEU A 3 -46.39 26.95 52.23
C LEU A 3 -45.30 25.93 51.91
N ALA A 4 -45.65 24.90 51.15
CA ALA A 4 -44.69 23.95 50.60
C ALA A 4 -44.21 24.48 49.24
N ALA A 5 -42.93 24.85 49.16
CA ALA A 5 -42.28 25.23 47.92
C ALA A 5 -41.98 23.95 47.11
N PHE A 6 -42.61 23.81 45.94
CA PHE A 6 -42.25 22.81 44.94
C PHE A 6 -40.95 23.24 44.27
N ALA A 7 -39.85 22.55 44.58
CA ALA A 7 -38.58 22.72 43.89
C ALA A 7 -38.66 22.00 42.53
N LEU A 8 -38.72 22.76 41.44
CA LEU A 8 -38.63 22.26 40.07
C LEU A 8 -37.18 21.85 39.80
N THR A 9 -36.88 20.55 39.83
CA THR A 9 -35.56 20.03 39.45
C THR A 9 -35.42 20.09 37.92
N LEU A 10 -34.64 21.05 37.42
CA LEU A 10 -34.16 21.03 36.03
C LEU A 10 -33.26 19.80 35.84
N ILE A 11 -33.74 18.84 35.04
CA ILE A 11 -32.92 17.73 34.58
C ILE A 11 -31.97 18.30 33.51
N PRO A 12 -30.64 18.21 33.67
CA PRO A 12 -29.71 18.61 32.63
C PRO A 12 -29.94 17.72 31.40
N GLY A 13 -30.29 18.35 30.27
CA GLY A 13 -30.43 17.66 29.00
C GLY A 13 -29.11 16.99 28.62
N ILE A 14 -29.12 15.66 28.51
CA ILE A 14 -27.98 14.92 27.98
C ILE A 14 -27.87 15.28 26.50
N ALA A 15 -26.92 16.13 26.16
CA ALA A 15 -26.56 16.37 24.76
C ALA A 15 -25.95 15.07 24.22
N ILE A 16 -26.73 14.31 23.45
CA ILE A 16 -26.20 13.17 22.70
C ILE A 16 -25.32 13.81 21.63
N ALA A 17 -24.00 13.75 21.79
CA ALA A 17 -23.10 14.17 20.74
C ALA A 17 -23.28 13.21 19.55
N SER A 18 -23.79 13.75 18.45
CA SER A 18 -23.84 13.11 17.15
C SER A 18 -22.46 12.55 16.83
N SER A 19 -22.33 11.23 16.80
CA SER A 19 -21.05 10.58 16.50
C SER A 19 -21.17 9.82 15.18
N TRP A 20 -20.10 9.88 14.41
CA TRP A 20 -19.98 9.09 13.20
C TRP A 20 -19.90 7.59 13.57
N THR A 21 -20.50 6.75 12.75
CA THR A 21 -20.45 5.29 12.86
C THR A 21 -20.21 4.65 11.50
N SER A 22 -19.57 3.49 11.47
CA SER A 22 -19.39 2.70 10.26
C SER A 22 -19.38 1.20 10.60
N PRO A 23 -20.03 0.33 9.81
CA PRO A 23 -20.08 -1.10 10.09
C PRO A 23 -18.68 -1.73 10.21
N GLY A 24 -18.43 -2.43 11.31
CA GLY A 24 -17.13 -3.05 11.58
C GLY A 24 -16.09 -2.13 12.20
N PHE A 25 -16.48 -0.90 12.56
CA PHE A 25 -15.68 0.03 13.34
C PHE A 25 -16.41 0.39 14.65
N PRO A 26 -15.68 0.60 15.76
CA PRO A 26 -16.23 1.26 16.94
C PRO A 26 -16.75 2.67 16.61
N THR A 27 -17.55 3.24 17.51
CA THR A 27 -17.99 4.65 17.43
C THR A 27 -16.79 5.58 17.29
N PHE A 28 -16.90 6.59 16.43
CA PHE A 28 -15.82 7.50 16.16
C PHE A 28 -15.57 8.42 17.37
N SER A 29 -14.31 8.68 17.65
CA SER A 29 -13.87 9.66 18.64
C SER A 29 -13.48 10.99 17.97
N THR A 30 -13.76 12.10 18.64
CA THR A 30 -13.31 13.42 18.19
C THR A 30 -11.84 13.60 18.56
N GLN A 31 -10.97 13.73 17.55
CA GLN A 31 -9.55 13.98 17.77
C GLN A 31 -9.26 15.48 17.92
N GLU A 32 -9.91 16.29 17.09
CA GLU A 32 -9.90 17.76 17.09
C GLU A 32 -11.29 18.24 16.64
N THR A 33 -11.65 19.50 16.88
CA THR A 33 -12.94 20.04 16.43
C THR A 33 -13.16 19.79 14.93
N GLY A 34 -14.20 19.03 14.60
CA GLY A 34 -14.53 18.67 13.22
C GLY A 34 -13.68 17.55 12.61
N ARG A 35 -12.78 16.88 13.35
CA ARG A 35 -12.06 15.69 12.90
C ARG A 35 -12.41 14.49 13.77
N PHE A 36 -13.00 13.47 13.15
CA PHE A 36 -13.49 12.26 13.80
C PHE A 36 -12.71 11.05 13.31
N THR A 37 -12.28 10.19 14.21
CA THR A 37 -11.46 9.01 13.86
C THR A 37 -11.98 7.75 14.55
N SER A 38 -11.98 6.64 13.82
CA SER A 38 -12.20 5.29 14.36
C SER A 38 -11.16 4.31 13.80
N HIS A 39 -10.85 3.29 14.59
CA HIS A 39 -9.84 2.28 14.26
C HIS A 39 -10.39 0.87 14.52
N ALA A 40 -10.08 -0.08 13.65
CA ALA A 40 -10.46 -1.48 13.81
C ALA A 40 -9.50 -2.43 13.10
N ALA A 41 -9.24 -3.59 13.70
CA ALA A 41 -8.56 -4.69 13.02
C ALA A 41 -9.55 -5.37 12.05
N LEU A 42 -9.20 -5.38 10.75
CA LEU A 42 -10.03 -5.97 9.70
C LEU A 42 -9.26 -7.07 8.97
N THR A 43 -9.98 -8.11 8.55
CA THR A 43 -9.44 -9.19 7.72
C THR A 43 -9.53 -8.87 6.23
N LYS A 44 -8.63 -9.43 5.44
CA LYS A 44 -8.65 -9.43 3.98
C LYS A 44 -10.02 -9.89 3.46
N GLY A 45 -10.55 -9.19 2.46
CA GLY A 45 -11.87 -9.49 1.92
C GLY A 45 -12.49 -8.29 1.22
N THR A 46 -13.74 -8.44 0.80
CA THR A 46 -14.53 -7.34 0.24
C THR A 46 -15.67 -7.03 1.20
N ARG A 47 -15.92 -5.76 1.48
CA ARG A 47 -17.00 -5.32 2.38
C ARG A 47 -17.62 -4.01 1.94
N ALA A 48 -18.89 -3.80 2.29
CA ALA A 48 -19.53 -2.50 2.09
C ALA A 48 -18.88 -1.42 2.98
N LEU A 49 -18.72 -0.21 2.43
CA LEU A 49 -18.28 0.96 3.20
C LEU A 49 -19.33 2.06 3.16
N THR A 50 -19.95 2.31 4.30
CA THR A 50 -20.91 3.40 4.54
C THR A 50 -20.63 4.03 5.90
N LEU A 51 -20.89 5.32 6.01
CA LEU A 51 -20.79 6.08 7.26
C LEU A 51 -22.16 6.63 7.63
N HIS A 52 -22.44 6.74 8.93
CA HIS A 52 -23.69 7.32 9.42
C HIS A 52 -23.43 8.38 10.48
N ILE A 53 -24.20 9.47 10.42
CA ILE A 53 -24.28 10.51 11.44
C ILE A 53 -25.72 11.05 11.45
N ASP A 54 -26.32 11.27 12.62
CA ASP A 54 -27.68 11.83 12.76
C ASP A 54 -28.72 11.15 11.86
N GLN A 55 -28.68 9.81 11.79
CA GLN A 55 -29.54 8.97 10.93
C GLN A 55 -29.35 9.16 9.41
N GLN A 56 -28.44 10.04 8.99
CA GLN A 56 -28.06 10.22 7.59
C GLN A 56 -26.96 9.23 7.19
N CYS A 57 -27.09 8.65 6.00
CA CYS A 57 -26.12 7.73 5.41
C CYS A 57 -25.25 8.46 4.38
N TRP A 58 -23.94 8.22 4.47
CA TRP A 58 -22.92 8.76 3.60
C TRP A 58 -22.06 7.64 3.00
N GLN A 59 -21.63 7.83 1.76
CA GLN A 59 -20.74 6.90 1.05
C GLN A 59 -19.67 7.66 0.25
N PRO A 60 -18.52 7.02 -0.04
CA PRO A 60 -17.53 7.58 -0.97
C PRO A 60 -18.13 7.92 -2.34
N SER A 61 -17.77 9.07 -2.90
CA SER A 61 -18.25 9.51 -4.21
C SER A 61 -17.61 8.75 -5.38
N GLY A 62 -16.43 8.18 -5.17
CA GLY A 62 -15.65 7.46 -6.18
C GLY A 62 -14.97 6.20 -5.63
N ALA A 63 -13.95 5.74 -6.36
CA ALA A 63 -13.22 4.51 -6.01
C ALA A 63 -12.58 4.59 -4.61
N ILE A 64 -12.77 3.55 -3.81
CA ILE A 64 -12.25 3.46 -2.45
C ILE A 64 -10.76 3.15 -2.50
N LYS A 65 -9.93 4.12 -2.11
CA LYS A 65 -8.47 4.02 -2.10
C LYS A 65 -7.92 4.36 -0.72
N LEU A 66 -6.88 3.66 -0.30
CA LEU A 66 -6.15 3.98 0.92
C LEU A 66 -5.27 5.21 0.71
N ASN A 67 -5.04 5.96 1.79
CA ASN A 67 -4.16 7.14 1.86
C ASN A 67 -4.51 8.23 0.84
N GLN A 68 -5.78 8.33 0.45
CA GLN A 68 -6.30 9.36 -0.45
C GLN A 68 -7.53 9.99 0.17
N MET A 69 -7.69 11.30 -0.02
CA MET A 69 -8.90 12.00 0.37
C MET A 69 -10.02 11.62 -0.59
N LEU A 70 -11.11 11.09 -0.03
CA LEU A 70 -12.31 10.71 -0.76
C LEU A 70 -13.44 11.66 -0.36
N SER A 71 -14.13 12.25 -1.33
CA SER A 71 -15.33 13.04 -1.01
C SER A 71 -16.47 12.10 -0.61
N LEU A 72 -17.28 12.54 0.35
CA LEU A 72 -18.52 11.85 0.73
C LEU A 72 -19.72 12.43 -0.02
N LYS A 73 -20.65 11.56 -0.39
CA LYS A 73 -21.98 11.90 -0.91
C LYS A 73 -23.06 11.15 -0.11
N PRO A 74 -24.32 11.61 -0.11
CA PRO A 74 -25.43 10.82 0.42
C PRO A 74 -25.46 9.42 -0.20
N CYS A 75 -25.88 8.43 0.59
CA CYS A 75 -26.01 7.06 0.10
C CYS A 75 -27.05 6.98 -1.03
N GLU A 76 -26.68 6.30 -2.10
CA GLU A 76 -27.52 6.05 -3.27
C GLU A 76 -27.19 4.65 -3.83
N GLY A 77 -28.23 3.92 -4.25
CA GLY A 77 -28.08 2.60 -4.84
C GLY A 77 -27.44 1.57 -3.89
N ALA A 78 -26.64 0.66 -4.47
CA ALA A 78 -25.94 -0.37 -3.72
C ALA A 78 -24.68 0.22 -3.03
N PRO A 79 -24.39 -0.14 -1.77
CA PRO A 79 -23.21 0.32 -1.06
C PRO A 79 -21.90 0.00 -1.80
N PRO A 80 -20.94 0.94 -1.87
CA PRO A 80 -19.68 0.71 -2.56
C PRO A 80 -18.86 -0.33 -1.81
N GLN A 81 -18.24 -1.21 -2.60
CA GLN A 81 -17.47 -2.35 -2.09
C GLN A 81 -16.01 -1.96 -1.92
N TRP A 82 -15.53 -2.01 -0.68
CA TRP A 82 -14.13 -1.82 -0.32
C TRP A 82 -13.40 -3.16 -0.31
N ARG A 83 -12.41 -3.30 -1.20
CA ARG A 83 -11.53 -4.46 -1.24
C ARG A 83 -10.31 -4.25 -0.35
N LEU A 84 -10.23 -5.02 0.72
CA LEU A 84 -9.08 -5.13 1.62
C LEU A 84 -8.13 -6.19 1.08
N PHE A 85 -6.91 -5.79 0.73
CA PHE A 85 -5.92 -6.68 0.12
C PHE A 85 -5.13 -7.53 1.13
N LYS A 86 -5.13 -7.14 2.41
CA LYS A 86 -4.47 -7.83 3.51
C LYS A 86 -5.24 -7.61 4.82
N ASP A 87 -4.90 -8.39 5.83
CA ASP A 87 -5.31 -8.13 7.21
C ASP A 87 -4.58 -6.90 7.76
N GLY A 88 -5.20 -6.19 8.70
CA GLY A 88 -4.49 -5.21 9.52
C GLY A 88 -5.39 -4.20 10.23
N ASP A 89 -4.75 -3.25 10.89
CA ASP A 89 -5.39 -2.20 11.68
C ASP A 89 -5.78 -1.03 10.78
N TYR A 90 -7.05 -0.89 10.44
CA TYR A 90 -7.54 0.18 9.58
C TYR A 90 -8.01 1.38 10.40
N THR A 91 -7.84 2.57 9.82
CA THR A 91 -8.29 3.84 10.37
C THR A 91 -9.23 4.50 9.39
N ILE A 92 -10.34 5.01 9.89
CA ILE A 92 -11.23 5.93 9.17
C ILE A 92 -11.14 7.29 9.85
N THR A 93 -10.84 8.33 9.07
CA THR A 93 -10.92 9.72 9.51
C THR A 93 -11.93 10.47 8.65
N VAL A 94 -12.86 11.16 9.29
CA VAL A 94 -13.80 12.10 8.67
C VAL A 94 -13.44 13.50 9.13
N ASP A 95 -13.20 14.40 8.19
CA ASP A 95 -13.02 15.82 8.47
C ASP A 95 -14.26 16.58 8.00
N THR A 96 -14.92 17.32 8.89
CA THR A 96 -16.12 18.12 8.59
C THR A 96 -15.83 19.62 8.63
N ARG A 97 -14.55 20.01 8.68
CA ARG A 97 -14.16 21.43 8.70
C ARG A 97 -14.33 22.11 7.35
N SER A 98 -14.44 21.33 6.27
CA SER A 98 -14.74 21.78 4.91
C SER A 98 -16.19 21.48 4.50
N GLY A 99 -16.74 22.31 3.60
CA GLY A 99 -18.13 22.16 3.12
C GLY A 99 -18.42 20.85 2.36
N THR A 100 -17.38 20.13 1.93
CA THR A 100 -17.46 18.72 1.54
C THR A 100 -16.57 17.95 2.49
N PRO A 101 -17.11 17.09 3.37
CA PRO A 101 -16.29 16.42 4.37
C PRO A 101 -15.42 15.34 3.72
N PRO A 102 -14.07 15.45 3.69
CA PRO A 102 -13.25 14.39 3.15
C PRO A 102 -13.18 13.21 4.14
N LEU A 103 -13.21 12.01 3.54
CA LEU A 103 -12.94 10.74 4.16
C LEU A 103 -11.49 10.35 3.84
N LEU A 104 -10.72 9.98 4.86
CA LEU A 104 -9.42 9.33 4.71
C LEU A 104 -9.49 7.93 5.28
N LEU A 105 -9.11 6.94 4.47
CA LEU A 105 -8.93 5.56 4.90
C LEU A 105 -7.43 5.27 4.91
N SER A 106 -6.91 4.82 6.04
CA SER A 106 -5.52 4.36 6.11
C SER A 106 -5.46 3.01 6.80
N ILE A 107 -4.32 2.34 6.62
CA ILE A 107 -3.95 1.19 7.44
C ILE A 107 -2.79 1.65 8.29
N LYS A 108 -2.82 1.33 9.59
CA LYS A 108 -1.65 1.42 10.44
C LYS A 108 -0.65 0.43 9.88
N THR A 109 0.24 0.96 9.06
CA THR A 109 1.52 0.34 8.82
C THR A 109 2.22 0.42 10.16
N GLU A 110 2.41 -0.71 10.83
CA GLU A 110 3.49 -0.80 11.81
C GLU A 110 4.69 -0.19 11.10
N PRO A 111 5.35 0.85 11.65
CA PRO A 111 6.55 1.37 11.02
C PRO A 111 7.38 0.13 10.78
N GLU A 112 7.58 -0.21 9.51
CA GLU A 112 8.56 -1.23 9.21
C GLU A 112 9.74 -0.81 10.05
N ARG A 113 10.34 -1.76 10.75
CA ARG A 113 11.68 -1.55 11.23
C ARG A 113 12.60 -1.49 9.99
N THR A 114 12.27 -0.69 8.97
CA THR A 114 13.19 0.22 8.31
C THR A 114 13.82 1.04 9.43
N ALA A 115 14.77 0.39 10.12
CA ALA A 115 15.97 1.08 10.48
C ALA A 115 16.26 2.05 9.35
N GLN A 116 16.47 3.30 9.72
CA GLN A 116 16.85 4.41 8.87
C GLN A 116 18.20 4.10 8.21
N LEU A 117 18.27 3.06 7.39
CA LEU A 117 19.14 3.03 6.26
C LEU A 117 18.34 3.82 5.24
N ALA A 118 18.63 5.12 5.16
CA ALA A 118 18.59 5.75 3.86
C ALA A 118 19.46 4.87 2.96
N TYR A 119 18.84 3.88 2.30
CA TYR A 119 19.43 3.23 1.14
C TYR A 119 19.47 4.32 0.09
N GLN A 120 20.47 5.19 0.19
CA GLN A 120 21.01 5.83 -1.00
C GLN A 120 21.44 4.65 -1.86
N CYS A 121 20.66 4.37 -2.91
CA CYS A 121 21.11 3.48 -3.96
C CYS A 121 22.52 3.97 -4.32
N PRO A 122 23.57 3.16 -4.13
CA PRO A 122 24.92 3.62 -4.41
C PRO A 122 24.95 4.07 -5.86
N VAL A 123 25.34 5.33 -6.07
CA VAL A 123 25.53 5.86 -7.41
C VAL A 123 26.80 5.21 -7.94
N TRP A 124 26.66 4.47 -9.03
CA TRP A 124 27.80 3.89 -9.71
C TRP A 124 28.76 5.01 -10.13
N ASP A 125 30.03 4.84 -9.79
CA ASP A 125 31.11 5.83 -9.93
C ASP A 125 31.83 5.73 -11.28
N GLY A 126 31.38 4.84 -12.16
CA GLY A 126 32.05 4.56 -13.42
C GLY A 126 33.17 3.53 -13.32
N SER A 127 33.35 2.84 -12.19
CA SER A 127 34.36 1.80 -12.02
C SER A 127 33.86 0.41 -12.45
N PRO A 128 34.76 -0.53 -12.80
CA PRO A 128 34.38 -1.91 -13.07
C PRO A 128 33.71 -2.56 -11.85
N LEU A 129 32.71 -3.39 -12.08
CA LEU A 129 31.99 -4.12 -11.04
C LEU A 129 32.47 -5.57 -11.00
N THR A 130 32.92 -6.02 -9.83
CA THR A 130 33.21 -7.42 -9.55
C THR A 130 31.98 -8.07 -8.92
N LEU A 131 31.45 -9.12 -9.54
CA LEU A 131 30.22 -9.78 -9.16
C LEU A 131 30.48 -11.25 -8.79
N ASP A 132 29.94 -11.72 -7.67
CA ASP A 132 29.85 -13.15 -7.38
C ASP A 132 28.71 -13.75 -8.20
N VAL A 133 29.05 -14.69 -9.07
CA VAL A 133 28.13 -15.33 -10.00
C VAL A 133 28.08 -16.85 -9.84
N ARG A 134 28.70 -17.37 -8.78
CA ARG A 134 28.97 -18.81 -8.58
C ARG A 134 27.70 -19.67 -8.52
N GLN A 135 26.55 -19.07 -8.19
CA GLN A 135 25.25 -19.76 -8.14
C GLN A 135 24.57 -19.89 -9.51
N THR A 136 24.98 -19.09 -10.49
CA THR A 136 24.30 -18.98 -11.80
C THR A 136 25.19 -19.48 -12.94
N PHE A 137 26.48 -19.18 -12.90
CA PHE A 137 27.45 -19.55 -13.94
C PHE A 137 28.55 -20.44 -13.34
N PRO A 138 28.78 -21.65 -13.89
CA PRO A 138 29.89 -22.51 -13.48
C PRO A 138 31.26 -21.86 -13.70
N GLU A 139 32.26 -22.31 -12.95
CA GLU A 139 33.67 -21.92 -13.14
C GLU A 139 34.12 -22.15 -14.60
N GLY A 140 34.88 -21.21 -15.16
CA GLY A 140 35.34 -21.27 -16.55
C GLY A 140 34.30 -20.86 -17.60
N THR A 141 33.05 -20.57 -17.20
CA THR A 141 32.02 -20.07 -18.12
C THR A 141 32.38 -18.67 -18.62
N VAL A 142 32.27 -18.44 -19.94
CA VAL A 142 32.34 -17.08 -20.49
C VAL A 142 30.97 -16.41 -20.35
N VAL A 143 30.92 -15.32 -19.59
CA VAL A 143 29.73 -14.52 -19.31
C VAL A 143 29.82 -13.22 -20.11
N ARG A 144 28.70 -12.78 -20.66
CA ARG A 144 28.56 -11.55 -21.45
C ARG A 144 27.60 -10.60 -20.76
N ASP A 145 27.95 -9.32 -20.71
CA ASP A 145 26.98 -8.27 -20.46
C ASP A 145 26.26 -7.91 -21.77
N TYR A 146 24.93 -8.07 -21.78
CA TYR A 146 24.10 -7.82 -22.95
C TYR A 146 24.17 -6.36 -23.42
N TYR A 147 24.28 -5.40 -22.50
CA TYR A 147 24.25 -3.97 -22.83
C TYR A 147 25.54 -3.50 -23.50
N SER A 148 26.70 -3.82 -22.93
CA SER A 148 28.01 -3.42 -23.47
C SER A 148 28.56 -4.39 -24.52
N GLY A 149 28.09 -5.64 -24.51
CA GLY A 149 28.68 -6.74 -25.27
C GLY A 149 30.01 -7.24 -24.71
N GLN A 150 30.52 -6.68 -23.62
CA GLN A 150 31.75 -7.13 -22.97
C GLN A 150 31.58 -8.53 -22.39
N THR A 151 32.69 -9.27 -22.31
CA THR A 151 32.72 -10.63 -21.78
C THR A 151 33.83 -10.80 -20.76
N ASP A 152 33.59 -11.63 -19.76
CA ASP A 152 34.59 -12.09 -18.81
C ASP A 152 34.38 -13.57 -18.49
N THR A 153 35.42 -14.25 -18.02
CA THR A 153 35.37 -15.67 -17.66
C THR A 153 35.23 -15.83 -16.16
N VAL A 154 34.31 -16.68 -15.70
CA VAL A 154 34.13 -16.96 -14.27
C VAL A 154 35.41 -17.54 -13.69
N GLN A 155 36.06 -16.78 -12.80
CA GLN A 155 37.26 -17.16 -12.06
C GLN A 155 36.99 -17.06 -10.56
N ASN A 156 37.18 -18.15 -9.82
CA ASN A 156 36.84 -18.26 -8.41
C ASN A 156 35.37 -17.88 -8.12
N GLY A 157 34.47 -18.19 -9.06
CA GLY A 157 33.06 -17.82 -8.99
C GLY A 157 32.75 -16.34 -9.19
N GLN A 158 33.70 -15.53 -9.67
CA GLN A 158 33.52 -14.10 -9.91
C GLN A 158 33.79 -13.73 -11.36
N ILE A 159 33.22 -12.59 -11.77
CA ILE A 159 33.56 -11.87 -12.99
C ILE A 159 33.75 -10.39 -12.67
N THR A 160 34.51 -9.67 -13.50
CA THR A 160 34.66 -8.22 -13.44
C THR A 160 34.34 -7.60 -14.79
N LEU A 161 33.28 -6.79 -14.85
CA LEU A 161 32.83 -6.11 -16.06
C LEU A 161 32.59 -4.63 -15.81
N GLN A 162 32.84 -3.80 -16.82
CA GLN A 162 32.52 -2.38 -16.79
C GLN A 162 31.10 -2.18 -17.36
N PRO A 163 30.13 -1.68 -16.57
CA PRO A 163 28.83 -1.31 -17.09
C PRO A 163 28.92 -0.32 -18.26
N ALA A 164 28.01 -0.45 -19.22
CA ALA A 164 27.80 0.57 -20.25
C ALA A 164 27.22 1.85 -19.62
N ASP A 165 26.83 2.84 -20.45
CA ASP A 165 26.06 4.01 -20.00
C ASP A 165 24.63 3.59 -19.58
N SER A 166 24.56 2.89 -18.46
CA SER A 166 23.43 2.13 -17.92
C SER A 166 23.28 2.37 -16.42
N HIS A 167 23.99 3.37 -15.89
CA HIS A 167 24.01 3.74 -14.48
C HIS A 167 24.37 2.56 -13.55
N GLY A 168 25.30 1.69 -13.97
CA GLY A 168 25.79 0.57 -13.16
C GLY A 168 25.01 -0.73 -13.34
N LEU A 169 24.06 -0.81 -14.29
CA LEU A 169 23.31 -2.03 -14.56
C LEU A 169 24.09 -2.99 -15.49
N LEU A 170 24.16 -4.27 -15.12
CA LEU A 170 24.70 -5.34 -15.95
C LEU A 170 23.61 -6.40 -16.18
N LEU A 171 23.45 -6.87 -17.41
CA LEU A 171 22.58 -7.99 -17.74
C LEU A 171 23.43 -9.15 -18.25
N LEU A 172 23.64 -10.13 -17.39
CA LEU A 172 24.58 -11.22 -17.63
C LEU A 172 23.91 -12.41 -18.34
N GLU A 173 24.52 -12.85 -19.43
CA GLU A 173 24.16 -14.07 -20.17
C GLU A 173 25.40 -14.93 -20.43
N ARG A 174 25.22 -16.20 -20.81
CA ARG A 174 26.34 -17.02 -21.27
C ARG A 174 26.74 -16.55 -22.68
N ALA A 175 28.03 -16.30 -22.90
CA ALA A 175 28.51 -15.88 -24.22
C ALA A 175 28.44 -17.00 -25.27
N GLU A 176 28.45 -18.26 -24.81
CA GLU A 176 28.24 -19.41 -25.66
C GLU A 176 26.78 -19.50 -26.11
N THR A 177 26.57 -19.29 -27.40
CA THR A 177 25.34 -19.75 -28.05
C THR A 177 25.49 -21.25 -28.23
N HIS A 178 24.76 -22.06 -27.44
CA HIS A 178 24.56 -23.45 -27.84
C HIS A 178 23.99 -23.42 -29.25
N ALA A 179 24.70 -24.06 -30.20
CA ALA A 179 24.23 -24.21 -31.56
C ALA A 179 22.76 -24.65 -31.51
N SER A 180 21.88 -23.89 -32.17
CA SER A 180 20.46 -24.21 -32.21
C SER A 180 20.31 -25.65 -32.67
N ALA A 181 19.77 -26.52 -31.82
CA ALA A 181 19.38 -27.85 -32.27
C ALA A 181 18.44 -27.64 -33.47
N PRO A 182 18.63 -28.36 -34.60
CA PRO A 182 17.80 -28.14 -35.77
C PRO A 182 16.34 -28.31 -35.38
N PHE A 183 15.57 -27.24 -35.52
CA PHE A 183 14.14 -27.22 -35.27
C PHE A 183 13.48 -28.29 -36.15
N ASN A 184 12.89 -29.32 -35.53
CA ASN A 184 12.34 -30.48 -36.22
C ASN A 184 10.83 -30.62 -35.93
N TRP A 185 10.03 -30.57 -36.99
CA TRP A 185 8.57 -30.59 -36.98
C TRP A 185 7.93 -31.97 -36.73
N ARG A 186 8.72 -33.03 -36.54
CA ARG A 186 8.28 -34.44 -36.63
C ARG A 186 7.12 -34.92 -35.75
N ASN A 187 6.50 -34.09 -34.90
CA ASN A 187 5.33 -34.47 -34.09
C ASN A 187 4.16 -33.45 -34.11
N ALA A 188 4.14 -32.47 -35.02
CA ALA A 188 2.97 -31.61 -35.19
C ALA A 188 1.96 -32.28 -36.14
N THR A 189 1.04 -33.09 -35.60
CA THR A 189 -0.18 -33.49 -36.32
C THR A 189 -1.30 -32.53 -35.90
N GLY A 190 -1.93 -31.90 -36.89
CA GLY A 190 -3.04 -30.96 -36.73
C GLY A 190 -4.41 -31.63 -36.83
#